data_AF-A0A6B2UI09-F1
#
_entry.id   AF-A0A6B2UI09-F1
#
_cell.length_a   1.000
_cell.length_b   1.000
_cell.length_c   1.000
_cell.angle_alpha   90.00
_cell.angle_beta   90.00
_cell.angle_gamma   90.00
#
_symmetry.space_group_name_H-M   'P 1'
#
loop_
_entity.id
_entity.type
_entity.pdbx_description
1 polymer ?
#
loop_
_entity_poly.entity_id
_entity_poly.type
_entity_poly.pdbx_seq_one_letter_code
_entity_poly.pdbx_strand_id
1 'polypeptide(L)'
;MALTPHSVHDMAETVLACVCSSLDATAVEVDGQPGCPCRACVVPGTPAWDGCDDPCGGSGAGGQLTVHVARLFPASSFPEQDRSVLGTRGCTPPPTLAAELVVTLLRCAPVIDERGCPPTCEEQAAAARITHTDAATIYTALLCCLPQTGGRRGRRFLMGESRIVGPQGGCVGVEQRVTVALSGCAPCPEGVS
;
A
#
# COMPACT_ATOMS: atom_id res chain seq x y z
N MET A 1 18.27 5.38 14.57
CA MET A 1 18.30 3.90 14.55
C MET A 1 18.87 3.50 13.21
N ALA A 2 19.73 2.47 13.14
CA ALA A 2 20.25 1.98 11.86
C ALA A 2 19.18 1.14 11.15
N LEU A 3 19.24 1.05 9.81
CA LEU A 3 18.41 0.12 9.05
C LEU A 3 18.68 -1.32 9.51
N THR A 4 17.62 -2.03 9.88
CA THR A 4 17.66 -3.48 10.16
C THR A 4 17.24 -4.25 8.91
N PRO A 5 17.61 -5.55 8.78
CA PRO A 5 17.20 -6.38 7.64
C PRO A 5 15.68 -6.40 7.39
N HIS A 6 14.88 -6.27 8.45
CA HIS A 6 13.41 -6.28 8.37
C HIS A 6 12.77 -4.89 8.29
N SER A 7 13.53 -3.79 8.39
CA SER A 7 12.97 -2.43 8.45
C SER A 7 12.01 -2.07 7.30
N VAL A 8 12.26 -2.60 6.09
CA VAL A 8 11.37 -2.38 4.93
C VAL A 8 10.08 -3.20 5.08
N HIS A 9 10.20 -4.46 5.49
CA HIS A 9 9.07 -5.36 5.69
C HIS A 9 8.18 -4.87 6.85
N ASP A 10 8.78 -4.51 7.99
CA ASP A 10 8.06 -3.97 9.16
C ASP A 10 7.27 -2.70 8.79
N MET A 11 7.81 -1.88 7.88
CA MET A 11 7.13 -0.70 7.38
C MET A 11 5.98 -1.04 6.44
N ALA A 12 6.13 -2.05 5.59
CA ALA A 12 5.03 -2.54 4.76
C ALA A 12 3.89 -3.13 5.60
N GLU A 13 4.22 -3.91 6.64
CA GLU A 13 3.26 -4.45 7.63
C GLU A 13 2.57 -3.32 8.41
N THR A 14 3.33 -2.30 8.82
CA THR A 14 2.75 -1.12 9.49
C THR A 14 1.74 -0.42 8.58
N VAL A 15 2.10 -0.19 7.31
CA VAL A 15 1.21 0.42 6.31
C VAL A 15 -0.05 -0.43 6.09
N LEU A 16 0.10 -1.75 5.98
CA LEU A 16 -1.00 -2.70 5.84
C LEU A 16 -1.97 -2.57 7.03
N ALA A 17 -1.44 -2.60 8.25
CA ALA A 17 -2.23 -2.48 9.48
C ALA A 17 -2.96 -1.13 9.59
N CYS A 18 -2.30 -0.02 9.24
CA CYS A 18 -2.91 1.32 9.21
C CYS A 18 -4.13 1.37 8.29
N VAL A 19 -3.98 0.85 7.07
CA VAL A 19 -5.03 0.85 6.05
C VAL A 19 -6.17 -0.08 6.48
N CYS A 20 -5.85 -1.29 6.93
CA CYS A 20 -6.83 -2.26 7.40
C CYS A 20 -7.69 -1.69 8.53
N SER A 21 -7.07 -1.13 9.58
CA SER A 21 -7.80 -0.50 10.68
C SER A 21 -8.69 0.66 10.23
N SER A 22 -8.27 1.43 9.23
CA SER A 22 -9.05 2.57 8.71
C SER A 22 -10.23 2.12 7.84
N LEU A 23 -10.07 1.03 7.09
CA LEU A 23 -11.16 0.40 6.34
C LEU A 23 -12.24 -0.13 7.29
N ASP A 24 -11.84 -0.81 8.36
CA ASP A 24 -12.79 -1.29 9.38
C ASP A 24 -13.53 -0.13 10.06
N ALA A 25 -12.83 0.96 10.40
CA ALA A 25 -13.48 2.15 10.95
C ALA A 25 -14.47 2.78 9.96
N THR A 26 -14.10 2.87 8.68
CA THR A 26 -14.98 3.41 7.64
C THR A 26 -16.22 2.54 7.44
N ALA A 27 -16.09 1.20 7.52
CA ALA A 27 -17.22 0.29 7.40
C ALA A 27 -18.26 0.44 8.54
N VAL A 28 -17.83 0.92 9.72
CA VAL A 28 -18.73 1.27 10.82
C VAL A 28 -19.47 2.59 10.56
N GLU A 29 -18.80 3.55 9.89
CA GLU A 29 -19.34 4.89 9.65
C GLU A 29 -20.21 4.99 8.38
N VAL A 30 -19.88 4.21 7.34
CA VAL A 30 -20.50 4.31 6.01
C VAL A 30 -21.28 3.04 5.71
N ASP A 31 -22.61 3.17 5.67
CA ASP A 31 -23.50 2.05 5.40
C ASP A 31 -23.23 1.39 4.04
N GLY A 32 -23.13 0.06 4.05
CA GLY A 32 -22.78 -0.75 2.90
C GLY A 32 -21.32 -0.65 2.43
N GLN A 33 -20.42 0.00 3.17
CA GLN A 33 -18.99 -0.03 2.87
C GLN A 33 -18.35 -1.31 3.44
N PRO A 34 -17.61 -2.09 2.63
CA PRO A 34 -16.87 -3.24 3.12
C PRO A 34 -15.66 -2.81 3.96
N GLY A 35 -15.43 -3.51 5.08
CA GLY A 35 -14.25 -3.32 5.93
C GLY A 35 -12.96 -3.85 5.31
N CYS A 36 -11.94 -4.03 6.15
CA CYS A 36 -10.69 -4.64 5.73
C CYS A 36 -10.97 -6.06 5.21
N PRO A 37 -10.51 -6.40 3.98
CA PRO A 37 -10.66 -7.75 3.49
C PRO A 37 -9.82 -8.71 4.30
N CYS A 38 -10.30 -9.94 4.46
CA CYS A 38 -9.56 -10.96 5.17
C CYS A 38 -8.21 -11.32 4.53
N ARG A 39 -8.11 -11.18 3.20
CA ARG A 39 -6.87 -11.37 2.43
C ARG A 39 -6.12 -10.05 2.46
N ALA A 40 -5.54 -9.76 3.62
CA ALA A 40 -4.67 -8.62 3.87
C ALA A 40 -3.24 -9.11 4.10
N CYS A 41 -2.31 -8.85 3.17
CA CYS A 41 -0.92 -9.32 3.31
C CYS A 41 0.12 -8.46 2.60
N VAL A 42 1.35 -8.48 3.10
CA VAL A 42 2.52 -7.98 2.37
C VAL A 42 2.91 -9.03 1.32
N VAL A 43 3.06 -8.60 0.06
CA VAL A 43 3.34 -9.49 -1.08
C VAL A 43 4.65 -9.09 -1.77
N PRO A 44 5.34 -10.02 -2.47
CA PRO A 44 6.69 -9.77 -2.98
C PRO A 44 6.76 -8.82 -4.19
N GLY A 45 5.63 -8.46 -4.80
CA GLY A 45 5.57 -7.61 -5.99
C GLY A 45 4.13 -7.29 -6.38
N THR A 46 3.90 -6.91 -7.63
CA THR A 46 2.54 -6.62 -8.11
C THR A 46 1.63 -7.84 -7.88
N PRO A 47 0.50 -7.67 -7.17
CA PRO A 47 -0.37 -8.79 -6.85
C PRO A 47 -1.12 -9.31 -8.07
N ALA A 48 -1.42 -10.62 -8.07
CA ALA A 48 -2.41 -11.17 -8.98
C ALA A 48 -3.83 -10.72 -8.56
N TRP A 49 -4.72 -10.56 -9.54
CA TRP A 49 -6.12 -10.15 -9.34
C TRP A 49 -7.01 -11.39 -9.30
N ASP A 50 -6.80 -12.21 -8.28
CA ASP A 50 -7.45 -13.52 -8.13
C ASP A 50 -8.26 -13.65 -6.82
N GLY A 51 -8.29 -12.60 -5.99
CA GLY A 51 -8.87 -12.64 -4.65
C GLY A 51 -9.89 -11.55 -4.34
N CYS A 52 -10.58 -10.98 -5.33
CA CYS A 52 -11.52 -9.89 -5.05
C CYS A 52 -12.91 -10.33 -4.56
N ASP A 53 -13.28 -11.61 -4.76
CA ASP A 53 -14.65 -12.13 -4.57
C ASP A 53 -14.84 -12.86 -3.24
N ASP A 54 -13.85 -13.64 -2.78
CA ASP A 54 -14.03 -14.53 -1.64
C ASP A 54 -13.84 -13.85 -0.27
N PRO A 55 -14.87 -13.84 0.62
CA PRO A 55 -14.67 -13.58 2.03
C PRO A 55 -14.07 -14.83 2.70
N CYS A 56 -13.01 -14.66 3.50
CA CYS A 56 -12.40 -15.77 4.22
C CYS A 56 -13.38 -16.27 5.27
N GLY A 57 -13.95 -17.45 5.03
CA GLY A 57 -14.83 -18.12 5.98
C GLY A 57 -16.12 -17.34 6.29
N GLY A 58 -16.92 -16.99 5.28
CA GLY A 58 -18.35 -16.66 5.41
C GLY A 58 -18.75 -15.43 6.25
N SER A 59 -17.81 -14.79 6.96
CA SER A 59 -18.07 -13.68 7.89
C SER A 59 -17.15 -12.46 7.70
N GLY A 60 -16.29 -12.46 6.68
CA GLY A 60 -15.41 -11.35 6.33
C GLY A 60 -15.95 -10.49 5.16
N ALA A 61 -15.36 -9.31 4.97
CA ALA A 61 -15.52 -8.56 3.73
C ALA A 61 -14.72 -9.25 2.60
N GLY A 62 -15.36 -9.49 1.46
CA GLY A 62 -14.66 -9.95 0.24
C GLY A 62 -13.66 -8.90 -0.25
N GLY A 63 -12.59 -9.36 -0.88
CA GLY A 63 -11.56 -8.49 -1.43
C GLY A 63 -10.13 -8.94 -1.12
N GLN A 64 -9.19 -8.17 -1.65
CA GLN A 64 -7.77 -8.39 -1.45
C GLN A 64 -7.07 -7.07 -1.18
N LEU A 65 -6.48 -6.92 0.02
CA LEU A 65 -5.62 -5.81 0.38
C LEU A 65 -4.18 -6.30 0.38
N THR A 66 -3.31 -5.63 -0.37
CA THR A 66 -1.90 -5.98 -0.42
C THR A 66 -1.02 -4.76 -0.33
N VAL A 67 0.16 -4.95 0.25
CA VAL A 67 1.25 -3.96 0.21
C VAL A 67 2.46 -4.62 -0.39
N HIS A 68 3.08 -3.98 -1.38
CA HIS A 68 4.36 -4.44 -1.92
C HIS A 68 5.35 -3.29 -2.05
N VAL A 69 6.63 -3.65 -2.08
CA VAL A 69 7.72 -2.70 -2.31
C VAL A 69 7.89 -2.57 -3.83
N ALA A 70 7.64 -1.39 -4.37
CA ALA A 70 7.90 -1.12 -5.79
C ALA A 70 9.38 -0.90 -6.07
N ARG A 71 10.07 -0.16 -5.20
CA ARG A 71 11.52 0.04 -5.28
C ARG A 71 12.09 0.60 -3.98
N LEU A 72 13.39 0.42 -3.83
CA LEU A 72 14.21 1.05 -2.80
C LEU A 72 15.24 1.95 -3.48
N PHE A 73 15.49 3.13 -2.94
CA PHE A 73 16.49 4.03 -3.50
C PHE A 73 17.17 4.91 -2.43
N PRO A 74 18.45 5.25 -2.62
CA PRO A 74 19.15 6.17 -1.72
C PRO A 74 18.59 7.59 -1.86
N ALA A 75 18.50 8.33 -0.76
CA ALA A 75 18.08 9.74 -0.78
C ALA A 75 18.96 10.56 0.18
N SER A 76 19.73 11.52 -0.37
CA SER A 76 20.42 12.54 0.42
C SER A 76 19.49 13.70 0.78
N SER A 77 18.60 14.07 -0.15
CA SER A 77 17.50 15.01 0.06
C SER A 77 16.17 14.30 -0.20
N PHE A 78 15.54 13.76 0.85
CA PHE A 78 14.26 13.07 0.70
C PHE A 78 13.17 14.04 0.18
N PRO A 79 12.38 13.67 -0.86
CA PRO A 79 12.21 12.33 -1.45
C PRO A 79 13.01 12.07 -2.75
N GLU A 80 13.95 12.93 -3.11
CA GLU A 80 14.72 12.81 -4.36
C GLU A 80 15.72 11.65 -4.31
N GLN A 81 15.79 10.89 -5.41
CA GLN A 81 16.75 9.83 -5.56
C GLN A 81 18.16 10.41 -5.72
N ASP A 82 19.07 9.97 -4.86
CA ASP A 82 20.48 10.25 -4.98
C ASP A 82 21.07 9.51 -6.19
N ARG A 83 21.78 10.25 -7.04
CA ARG A 83 22.46 9.75 -8.24
C ARG A 83 23.98 9.90 -8.17
N SER A 84 24.52 10.24 -6.99
CA SER A 84 25.96 10.33 -6.77
C SER A 84 26.61 8.96 -6.97
N VAL A 85 27.82 8.99 -7.54
CA VAL A 85 28.61 7.78 -7.77
C VAL A 85 29.37 7.42 -6.48
N LEU A 86 29.03 6.26 -5.91
CA LEU A 86 29.68 5.74 -4.71
C LEU A 86 31.03 5.08 -5.03
N GLY A 87 31.88 4.92 -4.01
CA GLY A 87 33.15 4.17 -4.12
C GLY A 87 34.34 4.98 -4.67
N THR A 88 34.16 6.26 -4.98
CA THR A 88 35.25 7.13 -5.44
C THR A 88 36.23 7.53 -4.33
N ARG A 89 35.78 7.62 -3.07
CA ARG A 89 36.60 7.84 -1.85
C ARG A 89 35.99 7.14 -0.61
N GLY A 90 35.71 5.85 -0.74
CA GLY A 90 35.09 5.03 0.32
C GLY A 90 33.59 4.80 0.16
N CYS A 91 33.05 3.90 0.96
CA CYS A 91 31.63 3.52 0.98
C CYS A 91 30.90 4.29 2.08
N THR A 92 30.61 5.57 1.87
CA THR A 92 29.72 6.32 2.77
C THR A 92 28.27 5.93 2.46
N PRO A 93 27.54 5.28 3.38
CA PRO A 93 26.16 4.93 3.14
C PRO A 93 25.28 6.20 3.07
N PRO A 94 24.22 6.18 2.24
CA PRO A 94 23.28 7.29 2.18
C PRO A 94 22.60 7.47 3.55
N PRO A 95 22.31 8.72 3.96
CA PRO A 95 21.71 9.00 5.27
C PRO A 95 20.27 8.53 5.37
N THR A 96 19.58 8.35 4.24
CA THR A 96 18.18 7.90 4.17
C THR A 96 18.06 6.88 3.04
N LEU A 97 17.38 5.77 3.35
CA LEU A 97 16.85 4.85 2.35
C LEU A 97 15.38 5.19 2.15
N ALA A 98 14.98 5.51 0.92
CA ALA A 98 13.59 5.69 0.58
C ALA A 98 13.01 4.35 0.11
N ALA A 99 11.86 3.97 0.68
CA ALA A 99 11.09 2.82 0.22
C ALA A 99 9.80 3.31 -0.43
N GLU A 100 9.60 2.96 -1.69
CA GLU A 100 8.34 3.22 -2.39
C GLU A 100 7.44 1.98 -2.24
N LEU A 101 6.36 2.15 -1.50
CA LEU A 101 5.36 1.14 -1.22
C LEU A 101 4.12 1.39 -2.07
N VAL A 102 3.48 0.31 -2.49
CA VAL A 102 2.22 0.34 -3.23
C VAL A 102 1.19 -0.45 -2.44
N VAL A 103 0.15 0.25 -1.98
CA VAL A 103 -1.03 -0.34 -1.37
C VAL A 103 -2.01 -0.62 -2.50
N THR A 104 -2.46 -1.86 -2.63
CA THR A 104 -3.46 -2.28 -3.62
C THR A 104 -4.65 -2.87 -2.90
N LEU A 105 -5.85 -2.30 -3.08
CA LEU A 105 -7.10 -2.85 -2.58
C LEU A 105 -8.00 -3.20 -3.77
N LEU A 106 -8.37 -4.48 -3.88
CA LEU A 106 -9.28 -4.99 -4.92
C LEU A 106 -10.62 -5.41 -4.31
N ARG A 107 -11.69 -5.08 -5.03
CA ARG A 107 -13.09 -5.43 -4.75
C ARG A 107 -13.74 -5.98 -6.03
N CYS A 108 -14.91 -6.60 -5.90
CA CYS A 108 -15.68 -7.04 -7.06
C CYS A 108 -16.23 -5.87 -7.86
N ALA A 109 -16.07 -5.96 -9.17
CA ALA A 109 -16.79 -5.17 -10.14
C ALA A 109 -18.03 -5.95 -10.59
N PRO A 110 -19.16 -5.28 -10.85
CA PRO A 110 -20.30 -5.88 -11.53
C PRO A 110 -19.86 -6.44 -12.89
N VAL A 111 -20.21 -7.71 -13.14
CA VAL A 111 -19.93 -8.41 -14.39
C VAL A 111 -21.23 -8.82 -15.09
N ILE A 112 -21.09 -9.39 -16.28
CA ILE A 112 -22.22 -9.96 -17.04
C ILE A 112 -22.90 -11.06 -16.21
N ASP A 113 -24.23 -11.04 -16.15
CA ASP A 113 -25.01 -12.04 -15.42
C ASP A 113 -25.06 -13.41 -16.14
N GLU A 114 -25.64 -14.43 -15.50
CA GLU A 114 -25.79 -15.79 -16.07
C GLU A 114 -26.60 -15.82 -17.37
N ARG A 115 -27.38 -14.77 -17.67
CA ARG A 115 -28.20 -14.65 -18.87
C ARG A 115 -27.48 -13.90 -19.98
N GLY A 116 -26.24 -13.48 -19.76
CA GLY A 116 -25.46 -12.70 -20.72
C GLY A 116 -25.81 -11.21 -20.74
N CYS A 117 -26.56 -10.71 -19.75
CA CYS A 117 -26.92 -9.30 -19.66
C CYS A 117 -25.79 -8.49 -19.01
N PRO A 118 -25.43 -7.32 -19.56
CA PRO A 118 -24.46 -6.43 -18.93
C PRO A 118 -25.00 -5.83 -17.62
N PRO A 119 -24.11 -5.44 -16.68
CA PRO A 119 -24.53 -4.80 -15.45
C PRO A 119 -25.21 -3.45 -15.72
N THR A 120 -26.18 -3.12 -14.88
CA THR A 120 -26.92 -1.86 -14.90
C THR A 120 -26.05 -0.69 -14.43
N CYS A 121 -26.46 0.53 -14.78
CA CYS A 121 -25.79 1.73 -14.29
C CYS A 121 -25.88 1.87 -12.76
N GLU A 122 -26.92 1.34 -12.13
CA GLU A 122 -27.10 1.37 -10.67
C GLU A 122 -26.09 0.45 -9.97
N GLU A 123 -25.88 -0.76 -10.48
CA GLU A 123 -24.85 -1.68 -9.99
C GLU A 123 -23.44 -1.08 -10.13
N GLN A 124 -23.17 -0.46 -11.29
CA GLN A 124 -21.89 0.24 -11.51
C GLN A 124 -21.71 1.44 -10.58
N ALA A 125 -22.77 2.22 -10.35
CA ALA A 125 -22.71 3.36 -9.42
C ALA A 125 -22.48 2.90 -7.97
N ALA A 126 -23.07 1.78 -7.56
CA ALA A 126 -22.85 1.20 -6.24
C ALA A 126 -21.40 0.73 -6.06
N ALA A 127 -20.84 0.03 -7.05
CA ALA A 127 -19.44 -0.39 -7.05
C ALA A 127 -18.48 0.81 -7.06
N ALA A 128 -18.75 1.82 -7.89
CA ALA A 128 -17.95 3.04 -7.96
C ALA A 128 -17.95 3.78 -6.62
N ARG A 129 -19.10 3.86 -5.92
CA ARG A 129 -19.19 4.44 -4.58
C ARG A 129 -18.25 3.74 -3.60
N ILE A 130 -18.26 2.40 -3.58
CA ILE A 130 -17.37 1.61 -2.72
C ILE A 130 -15.91 1.91 -3.05
N THR A 131 -15.53 1.86 -4.33
CA THR A 131 -14.15 2.11 -4.78
C THR A 131 -13.66 3.52 -4.47
N HIS A 132 -14.51 4.55 -4.64
CA HIS A 132 -14.15 5.93 -4.32
C HIS A 132 -13.99 6.15 -2.82
N THR A 133 -14.86 5.56 -2.00
CA THR A 133 -14.74 5.59 -0.54
C THR A 133 -13.46 4.89 -0.10
N ASP A 134 -13.18 3.69 -0.61
CA ASP A 134 -11.95 2.94 -0.36
C ASP A 134 -10.71 3.79 -0.71
N ALA A 135 -10.71 4.48 -1.85
CA ALA A 135 -9.60 5.34 -2.26
C ALA A 135 -9.36 6.51 -1.27
N ALA A 136 -10.44 7.19 -0.86
CA ALA A 136 -10.36 8.27 0.12
C ALA A 136 -9.90 7.76 1.50
N THR A 137 -10.39 6.59 1.92
CA THR A 137 -10.01 5.94 3.18
C THR A 137 -8.54 5.57 3.18
N ILE A 138 -8.02 4.91 2.13
CA ILE A 138 -6.59 4.55 2.03
C ILE A 138 -5.71 5.80 2.08
N TYR A 139 -6.04 6.83 1.31
CA TYR A 139 -5.28 8.08 1.28
C TYR A 139 -5.21 8.74 2.66
N THR A 140 -6.35 8.83 3.35
CA THR A 140 -6.46 9.41 4.69
C THR A 140 -5.76 8.55 5.75
N ALA A 141 -5.88 7.23 5.66
CA ALA A 141 -5.22 6.28 6.55
C ALA A 141 -3.71 6.47 6.56
N LEU A 142 -3.10 6.60 5.38
CA LEU A 142 -1.66 6.82 5.25
C LEU A 142 -1.24 8.19 5.80
N LEU A 143 -2.00 9.24 5.48
CA LEU A 143 -1.74 10.59 5.98
C LEU A 143 -1.78 10.69 7.50
N CYS A 144 -2.73 10.00 8.15
CA CYS A 144 -2.92 10.03 9.58
C CYS A 144 -1.96 9.08 10.32
N CYS A 145 -1.69 7.90 9.76
CA CYS A 145 -0.93 6.87 10.44
C CYS A 145 0.58 7.07 10.33
N LEU A 146 1.11 7.37 9.12
CA LEU A 146 2.56 7.44 8.90
C LEU A 146 3.30 8.43 9.80
N PRO A 147 2.78 9.65 10.09
CA PRO A 147 3.42 10.55 11.06
C PRO A 147 3.66 9.91 12.43
N GLN A 148 2.81 8.98 12.85
CA GLN A 148 2.86 8.34 14.17
C GLN A 148 3.83 7.15 14.22
N THR A 149 4.25 6.63 13.06
CA THR A 149 5.17 5.47 12.98
C THR A 149 6.64 5.85 13.21
N GLY A 150 6.95 7.13 13.42
CA GLY A 150 8.31 7.63 13.64
C GLY A 150 8.64 7.92 15.11
N GLY A 151 9.88 8.34 15.38
CA GLY A 151 10.25 8.90 16.68
C GLY A 151 9.64 10.29 16.91
N ARG A 152 10.24 11.10 17.80
CA ARG A 152 9.72 12.41 18.23
C ARG A 152 9.33 13.40 17.12
N ARG A 153 9.90 13.29 15.92
CA ARG A 153 9.63 14.18 14.77
C ARG A 153 8.66 13.58 13.75
N GLY A 154 8.12 12.39 14.02
CA GLY A 154 7.35 11.60 13.08
C GLY A 154 8.16 11.07 11.91
N ARG A 155 7.52 10.25 11.07
CA ARG A 155 8.15 9.72 9.85
C ARG A 155 7.98 10.71 8.71
N ARG A 156 9.02 10.89 7.90
CA ARG A 156 8.93 11.64 6.64
C ARG A 156 8.40 10.70 5.56
N PHE A 157 7.43 11.17 4.79
CA PHE A 157 6.86 10.43 3.68
C PHE A 157 6.38 11.39 2.59
N LEU A 158 6.23 10.88 1.38
CA LEU A 158 5.65 11.55 0.24
C LEU A 158 4.47 10.71 -0.26
N MET A 159 3.29 11.30 -0.31
CA MET A 159 2.13 10.69 -0.97
C MET A 159 2.37 10.68 -2.48
N GLY A 160 2.31 9.49 -3.08
CA GLY A 160 2.34 9.32 -4.52
C GLY A 160 0.94 9.37 -5.12
N GLU A 161 0.87 9.11 -6.41
CA GLU A 161 -0.39 8.99 -7.13
C GLU A 161 -1.29 7.89 -6.52
N SER A 162 -2.59 8.21 -6.45
CA SER A 162 -3.67 7.27 -6.22
C SER A 162 -4.35 7.02 -7.55
N ARG A 163 -4.45 5.76 -7.97
CA ARG A 163 -5.10 5.39 -9.23
C ARG A 163 -6.19 4.36 -8.99
N ILE A 164 -7.32 4.52 -9.67
CA ILE A 164 -8.31 3.46 -9.81
C ILE A 164 -7.83 2.53 -10.93
N VAL A 165 -7.81 1.24 -10.65
CA VAL A 165 -7.34 0.21 -11.57
C VAL A 165 -8.45 -0.78 -11.90
N GLY A 166 -8.49 -1.25 -13.15
CA GLY A 166 -9.40 -2.30 -13.61
C GLY A 166 -10.45 -1.79 -14.59
N PRO A 167 -11.53 -2.57 -14.84
CA PRO A 167 -11.78 -3.92 -14.32
C PRO A 167 -10.96 -5.00 -15.05
N GLN A 168 -10.45 -5.99 -14.32
CA GLN A 168 -9.78 -7.18 -14.89
C GLN A 168 -10.21 -8.42 -14.12
N GLY A 169 -10.72 -9.44 -14.82
CA GLY A 169 -11.18 -10.68 -14.19
C GLY A 169 -12.31 -10.49 -13.19
N GLY A 170 -13.14 -9.47 -13.35
CA GLY A 170 -14.21 -9.13 -12.39
C GLY A 170 -13.73 -8.33 -11.16
N CYS A 171 -12.44 -7.99 -11.08
CA CYS A 171 -11.91 -7.16 -10.00
C CYS A 171 -11.70 -5.71 -10.46
N VAL A 172 -12.01 -4.76 -9.57
CA VAL A 172 -11.69 -3.33 -9.67
C VAL A 172 -11.05 -2.89 -8.36
N GLY A 173 -10.23 -1.86 -8.37
CA GLY A 173 -9.59 -1.45 -7.13
C GLY A 173 -8.86 -0.14 -7.17
N VAL A 174 -8.09 0.08 -6.11
CA VAL A 174 -7.29 1.26 -5.88
C VAL A 174 -5.85 0.84 -5.72
N GLU A 175 -4.94 1.54 -6.39
CA GLU A 175 -3.53 1.52 -6.07
C GLU A 175 -3.08 2.88 -5.54
N GLN A 176 -2.61 2.91 -4.30
CA GLN A 176 -2.04 4.09 -3.68
C GLN A 176 -0.54 3.90 -3.49
N ARG A 177 0.25 4.81 -4.06
CA ARG A 177 1.71 4.82 -3.86
C ARG A 177 2.08 5.71 -2.69
N VAL A 178 3.06 5.30 -1.90
CA VAL A 178 3.64 6.14 -0.83
C VAL A 178 5.13 5.87 -0.73
N THR A 179 5.93 6.93 -0.67
CA THR A 179 7.37 6.83 -0.44
C THR A 179 7.65 7.19 1.01
N VAL A 180 8.32 6.31 1.75
CA VAL A 180 8.64 6.51 3.17
C VAL A 180 10.14 6.61 3.37
N ALA A 181 10.56 7.56 4.22
CA ALA A 181 11.94 7.68 4.63
C ALA A 181 12.26 6.65 5.74
N LEU A 182 13.18 5.75 5.44
CA LEU A 182 13.80 4.84 6.41
C LEU A 182 15.18 5.35 6.80
N SER A 183 15.67 4.90 7.96
CA SER A 183 17.05 5.17 8.36
C SER A 183 18.04 4.67 7.31
N GLY A 184 19.16 5.38 7.17
CA GLY A 184 20.29 4.91 6.37
C GLY A 184 20.86 3.56 6.85
N CYS A 185 21.66 2.95 5.98
CA CYS A 185 22.28 1.65 6.23
C CYS A 185 23.12 1.67 7.52
N ALA A 186 23.19 0.51 8.18
CA ALA A 186 24.23 0.28 9.18
C ALA A 186 25.63 0.40 8.53
N PRO A 187 26.69 0.69 9.32
CA PRO A 187 28.05 0.61 8.83
C PRO A 187 28.32 -0.73 8.16
N CYS A 188 29.07 -0.73 7.06
CA CYS A 188 29.51 -1.96 6.42
C CYS A 188 30.30 -2.81 7.42
N PRO A 189 30.13 -4.14 7.44
CA PRO A 189 30.95 -5.01 8.26
C PRO A 189 32.43 -4.80 7.90
N GLU A 190 33.28 -4.58 8.91
CA GLU A 190 34.71 -4.39 8.72
C GLU A 190 35.32 -5.69 8.12
N GLY A 191 36.12 -5.56 7.05
CA GLY A 191 36.95 -6.68 6.55
C GLY A 191 36.57 -7.32 5.22
N VAL A 192 35.73 -6.71 4.38
CA VAL A 192 35.63 -7.09 2.96
C VAL A 192 36.32 -6.03 2.11
N SER A 193 37.64 -6.09 2.09
CA SER A 193 38.52 -5.40 1.12
C SER A 193 39.07 -6.41 0.13
#